data_AF-A0A352RU79-F1
#
_entry.id   AF-A0A352RU79-F1
#
_cell.length_a   1.000
_cell.length_b   1.000
_cell.length_c   1.000
_cell.angle_alpha   90.00
_cell.angle_beta   90.00
_cell.angle_gamma   90.00
#
_symmetry.space_group_name_H-M   'P 1'
#
loop_
_entity.id
_entity.type
_entity.pdbx_description
1 polymer ?
#
loop_
_entity_poly.entity_id
_entity_poly.type
_entity_poly.pdbx_seq_one_letter_code
_entity_poly.pdbx_strand_id
1 'polypeptide(L)'
;MKTQDNCIFCKIVAGQIPSNKVYEDEDLLAFHDIHPKAPVHFLLIPKSHVDSLADCGPGESDVLARMMLKVPELARQASCNNGFRTVINTGT
;
A
#
# COMPACT_ATOMS: atom_id res chain seq x y z
N MET A 1 -5.92 7.44 -13.56
CA MET A 1 -4.93 6.67 -12.79
C MET A 1 -3.54 6.98 -13.34
N LYS A 2 -2.63 7.54 -12.54
CA LYS A 2 -1.23 7.77 -12.96
C LYS A 2 -0.48 6.41 -12.93
N THR A 3 0.40 6.12 -13.88
CA THR A 3 1.13 4.84 -13.98
C THR A 3 2.57 5.04 -14.43
N GLN A 4 3.50 4.17 -14.01
CA GLN A 4 4.91 4.18 -14.40
C GLN A 4 5.38 2.79 -14.82
N ASP A 5 5.84 2.62 -16.07
CA ASP A 5 6.11 1.29 -16.67
C ASP A 5 7.22 0.48 -15.97
N ASN A 6 8.19 1.16 -15.37
CA ASN A 6 9.30 0.54 -14.64
C ASN A 6 8.99 0.29 -13.16
N CYS A 7 7.81 0.70 -12.67
CA CYS A 7 7.41 0.49 -11.28
C CYS A 7 6.79 -0.90 -11.09
N ILE A 8 7.40 -1.73 -10.23
CA ILE A 8 6.89 -3.07 -9.94
C ILE A 8 5.48 -3.04 -9.32
N PHE A 9 5.16 -2.02 -8.52
CA PHE A 9 3.83 -1.85 -7.93
C PHE A 9 2.77 -1.51 -8.99
N CYS A 10 3.11 -0.69 -9.99
CA CYS A 10 2.21 -0.45 -11.14
C CYS A 10 1.91 -1.76 -11.90
N LYS A 11 2.91 -2.63 -12.08
CA LYS A 11 2.72 -3.93 -12.73
C LYS A 11 1.84 -4.87 -11.90
N ILE A 12 1.94 -4.83 -10.57
CA ILE A 12 1.06 -5.58 -9.66
C ILE A 12 -0.38 -5.05 -9.76
N VAL A 13 -0.59 -3.73 -9.74
CA VAL A 13 -1.91 -3.10 -9.91
C VAL A 13 -2.53 -3.47 -11.26
N ALA A 14 -1.72 -3.51 -12.33
CA ALA A 14 -2.16 -3.93 -13.67
C ALA A 14 -2.37 -5.44 -13.83
N GLY A 15 -2.09 -6.25 -12.79
CA GLY A 15 -2.22 -7.72 -12.85
C GLY A 15 -1.16 -8.42 -13.70
N GLN A 16 -0.08 -7.74 -14.06
CA GLN A 16 1.01 -8.30 -14.88
C GLN A 16 1.97 -9.17 -14.05
N ILE A 17 2.05 -8.91 -12.74
CA ILE A 17 2.84 -9.68 -11.77
C ILE A 17 1.91 -10.14 -10.66
N PRO A 18 1.95 -11.41 -10.24
CA PRO A 18 1.11 -11.90 -9.16
C PRO A 18 1.46 -11.26 -7.82
N SER A 19 0.46 -11.09 -6.97
CA SER A 19 0.63 -10.71 -5.57
C SER A 19 -0.34 -11.49 -4.70
N ASN A 20 0.04 -11.76 -3.45
CA ASN A 20 -0.86 -12.34 -2.47
C ASN A 20 -1.70 -11.21 -1.84
N LYS A 21 -2.84 -10.92 -2.47
CA LYS A 21 -3.71 -9.80 -2.13
C LYS A 21 -4.43 -10.01 -0.80
N VAL A 22 -4.46 -8.98 0.02
CA VAL A 22 -5.20 -8.89 1.28
C VAL A 22 -6.47 -8.07 1.09
N TYR A 23 -6.40 -7.01 0.28
CA TYR A 23 -7.50 -6.07 0.05
C TYR A 23 -7.33 -5.39 -1.31
N GLU A 24 -8.44 -5.11 -1.99
CA GLU A 24 -8.44 -4.33 -3.22
C GLU A 24 -9.76 -3.58 -3.36
N ASP A 25 -9.70 -2.28 -3.67
CA ASP A 25 -10.85 -1.47 -4.09
C ASP A 25 -10.50 -0.62 -5.32
N GLU A 26 -11.27 0.44 -5.58
CA GLU A 26 -11.04 1.35 -6.71
C GLU A 26 -9.72 2.13 -6.60
N ASP A 27 -9.31 2.51 -5.39
CA ASP A 27 -8.21 3.44 -5.14
C ASP A 27 -6.97 2.75 -4.57
N LEU A 28 -7.14 1.63 -3.86
CA LEU A 28 -6.13 1.03 -2.99
C LEU A 28 -5.93 -0.45 -3.29
N LEU A 29 -4.72 -0.92 -3.02
CA LEU A 29 -4.35 -2.33 -3.07
C LEU A 29 -3.45 -2.66 -1.87
N ALA A 30 -3.77 -3.73 -1.16
CA ALA A 30 -2.91 -4.30 -0.12
C ALA A 30 -2.53 -5.74 -0.44
N PHE A 31 -1.26 -6.08 -0.24
CA PHE A 31 -0.74 -7.42 -0.50
C PHE A 31 0.46 -7.73 0.40
N HIS A 32 0.70 -9.02 0.66
CA HIS A 32 1.82 -9.46 1.49
C HIS A 32 3.17 -9.10 0.87
N ASP A 33 4.10 -8.65 1.71
CA ASP A 33 5.50 -8.45 1.31
C ASP A 33 6.13 -9.82 1.03
N ILE A 34 6.92 -9.92 -0.05
CA ILE A 34 7.60 -11.16 -0.46
C ILE A 34 8.79 -11.51 0.45
N HIS A 35 9.30 -10.54 1.23
CA HIS A 35 10.37 -10.69 2.21
C HIS A 35 9.93 -10.17 3.60
N PRO A 36 8.95 -10.84 4.24
CA PRO A 36 8.33 -10.35 5.46
C PRO A 36 9.33 -10.18 6.60
N LYS A 37 9.26 -9.04 7.29
CA LYS A 37 10.05 -8.71 8.50
C LYS A 37 9.33 -8.95 9.82
N ALA A 38 8.10 -9.45 9.77
CA ALA A 38 7.25 -9.79 10.91
C ALA A 38 6.25 -10.89 10.49
N PRO A 39 5.60 -11.59 11.44
CA PRO A 39 4.61 -12.63 11.13
C PRO A 39 3.47 -12.14 10.23
N VAL A 40 3.05 -10.88 10.43
CA VAL A 40 2.15 -10.17 9.51
C VAL A 40 2.92 -8.99 8.94
N HIS A 41 3.12 -9.00 7.63
CA HIS A 41 3.74 -7.89 6.89
C HIS A 41 3.07 -7.80 5.52
N PHE A 42 2.34 -6.72 5.30
CA PHE A 42 1.76 -6.38 4.01
C PHE A 42 2.04 -4.91 3.68
N LEU A 43 2.06 -4.62 2.39
CA LEU A 43 2.17 -3.27 1.85
C LEU A 43 0.77 -2.80 1.47
N LEU A 44 0.45 -1.54 1.77
CA LEU A 44 -0.75 -0.86 1.27
C LEU A 44 -0.28 0.26 0.35
N ILE A 45 -0.75 0.25 -0.90
CA ILE A 45 -0.36 1.21 -1.92
C ILE A 45 -1.60 1.87 -2.53
N PRO A 46 -1.50 3.12 -3.01
CA PRO A 46 -2.48 3.67 -3.94
C PRO A 46 -2.32 2.99 -5.31
N LYS A 47 -3.43 2.80 -6.03
CA LYS A 47 -3.43 2.31 -7.42
C LYS A 47 -2.90 3.35 -8.40
N SER A 48 -3.11 4.62 -8.10
CA SER A 48 -2.45 5.71 -8.83
C SER A 48 -0.99 5.83 -8.37
N HIS A 49 -0.06 5.83 -9.32
CA HIS A 49 1.38 5.95 -9.06
C HIS A 49 1.73 7.28 -8.36
N VAL A 50 2.58 7.16 -7.35
CA VAL A 50 3.22 8.24 -6.60
C VAL A 50 4.66 7.80 -6.34
N ASP A 51 5.65 8.63 -6.67
CA ASP A 51 7.07 8.27 -6.57
C ASP A 51 7.51 8.14 -5.11
N SER A 52 7.20 9.13 -4.27
CA SER A 52 7.50 9.11 -2.85
C SER A 52 6.50 9.95 -2.05
N LEU A 53 6.51 9.82 -0.72
CA LEU A 53 5.73 10.71 0.13
C LEU A 53 6.15 12.18 -0.01
N ALA A 54 7.40 12.46 -0.43
CA ALA A 54 7.88 13.82 -0.63
C ALA A 54 7.22 14.52 -1.84
N ASP A 55 6.62 13.74 -2.74
CA ASP A 55 5.92 14.24 -3.94
C ASP A 55 4.42 14.42 -3.72
N CYS A 56 3.90 14.07 -2.54
CA CYS A 56 2.49 14.23 -2.21
C CYS A 56 2.15 15.68 -1.85
N GLY A 57 1.03 16.18 -2.39
CA GLY A 57 0.48 17.49 -2.04
C GLY A 57 -1.01 17.45 -1.68
N PRO A 58 -1.70 18.60 -1.73
CA PRO A 58 -3.15 18.66 -1.52
C PRO A 58 -3.94 17.72 -2.45
N GLY A 59 -3.44 17.45 -3.65
CA GLY A 59 -4.08 16.53 -4.62
C GLY A 59 -4.15 15.07 -4.17
N GLU A 60 -3.25 14.64 -3.27
CA GLU A 60 -3.17 13.27 -2.76
C GLU A 60 -3.79 13.13 -1.35
N SER A 61 -4.36 14.21 -0.80
CA SER A 61 -4.88 14.22 0.58
C SER A 61 -5.95 13.16 0.82
N ASP A 62 -6.89 12.99 -0.12
CA ASP A 62 -7.98 12.02 0.00
C ASP A 62 -7.47 10.57 0.01
N VAL A 63 -6.55 10.22 -0.89
CA VAL A 63 -6.02 8.85 -0.96
C VAL A 63 -5.16 8.53 0.26
N LEU A 64 -4.35 9.48 0.73
CA LEU A 64 -3.55 9.33 1.95
C LEU A 64 -4.44 9.15 3.19
N ALA A 65 -5.52 9.93 3.30
CA ALA A 65 -6.49 9.76 4.39
C ALA A 65 -7.14 8.37 4.36
N ARG A 66 -7.60 7.93 3.18
CA ARG A 66 -8.17 6.58 3.00
C ARG A 66 -7.19 5.48 3.37
N MET A 67 -5.92 5.59 2.94
CA MET A 67 -4.88 4.64 3.29
C MET A 67 -4.71 4.54 4.81
N MET A 68 -4.54 5.69 5.49
CA MET A 68 -4.29 5.71 6.94
C MET A 68 -5.48 5.18 7.75
N LEU A 69 -6.71 5.40 7.28
CA LEU A 69 -7.91 4.83 7.90
C LEU A 69 -8.09 3.34 7.59
N LYS A 70 -7.59 2.86 6.46
CA LYS A 70 -7.65 1.45 6.06
C LYS A 70 -6.66 0.57 6.84
N VAL A 71 -5.47 1.09 7.18
CA VAL A 71 -4.45 0.34 7.94
C VAL A 71 -4.98 -0.34 9.21
N PRO A 72 -5.64 0.34 10.17
CA PRO A 72 -6.13 -0.31 11.39
C PRO A 72 -7.23 -1.35 11.12
N GLU A 73 -8.01 -1.19 10.05
CA GLU A 73 -9.00 -2.20 9.63
C GLU A 73 -8.31 -3.49 9.18
N LEU A 74 -7.33 -3.37 8.26
CA LEU A 74 -6.57 -4.52 7.75
C LEU A 74 -5.75 -5.19 8.86
N ALA A 75 -5.17 -4.41 9.78
CA ALA A 75 -4.44 -4.94 10.91
C ALA A 75 -5.32 -5.81 11.83
N ARG A 76 -6.57 -5.37 12.11
CA ARG A 76 -7.54 -6.17 12.89
C ARG A 76 -7.95 -7.44 12.16
N GLN A 77 -8.21 -7.36 10.84
CA GLN A 77 -8.52 -8.54 10.03
C GLN A 77 -7.38 -9.56 10.02
N ALA A 78 -6.14 -9.09 10.08
CA ALA A 78 -4.95 -9.93 10.20
C ALA A 78 -4.64 -10.38 11.64
N SER A 79 -5.56 -10.20 12.59
CA SER A 79 -5.41 -10.56 14.01
C SER A 79 -4.28 -9.84 14.76
N CYS A 80 -3.82 -8.68 14.28
CA CYS A 80 -2.83 -7.81 14.96
C CYS A 80 -3.49 -6.97 16.07
N ASN A 81 -4.19 -7.61 17.00
CA ASN A 81 -4.99 -6.95 18.04
C ASN A 81 -4.14 -6.30 19.14
N ASN A 82 -2.89 -6.73 19.29
CA ASN A 82 -1.96 -6.23 20.31
C ASN A 82 -1.07 -5.08 19.79
N GLY A 83 -1.42 -4.50 18.64
CA GLY A 83 -0.71 -3.39 18.02
C GLY A 83 -0.07 -3.74 16.69
N PHE A 84 0.35 -2.69 15.98
CA PHE A 84 1.03 -2.77 14.68
C PHE A 84 1.94 -1.55 14.51
N ARG A 85 2.81 -1.59 13.51
CA ARG A 85 3.67 -0.48 13.12
C ARG A 85 3.40 -0.13 11.65
N THR A 86 3.15 1.15 11.38
CA THR A 86 3.08 1.70 10.02
C THR A 86 4.41 2.39 9.72
N VAL A 87 5.00 2.10 8.56
CA VAL A 87 6.26 2.71 8.10
C VAL A 87 6.06 3.22 6.68
N ILE A 88 6.48 4.47 6.43
CA ILE A 88 6.56 5.06 5.10
C ILE A 88 8.00 5.54 4.91
N ASN A 89 8.76 4.83 4.09
CA ASN A 89 10.14 5.22 3.79
C ASN A 89 10.13 6.25 2.66
N THR A 90 10.89 7.34 2.84
CA THR A 90 10.97 8.44 1.88
C THR A 90 12.44 8.79 1.64
N GLY A 91 12.85 8.83 0.38
CA GLY A 91 14.25 9.03 0.00
C GLY A 91 15.07 7.74 -0.01
N THR A 92 16.38 7.91 -0.08
CA THR A 92 17.40 6.83 -0.18
C THR A 92 18.10 6.58 1.15
#